data_AF-A0A938H1E5-F1
#
_entry.id   AF-A0A938H1E5-F1
#
_cell.length_a   1.000
_cell.length_b   1.000
_cell.length_c   1.000
_cell.angle_alpha   90.00
_cell.angle_beta   90.00
_cell.angle_gamma   90.00
#
_symmetry.space_group_name_H-M   'P 1'
#
loop_
_entity.id
_entity.type
_entity.pdbx_description
1 polymer ?
#
loop_
_entity_poly.entity_id
_entity_poly.type
_entity_poly.pdbx_seq_one_letter_code
_entity_poly.pdbx_strand_id
1 'polypeptide(L)'
;MLFHLPLWWPLHEHFKDFLLADLPNAIRHEWDQFSFQQFFARNFHRLDPVWNWKPYWGENPEARVLHFHGPKPFLRDAIRAGTAHPLQAQLATGLFAHACEEFDRLVALARRVGDPPIPRPRPTVPAGAPPPAAAVSTPPPTPGPDRFAARRARLTHQDKIARWIPPAAIGAEVGAGASPVPGLARPPIYIDCFKSFGREPNRADFFGHACALPFLDHSLDYVIASHVLEHVANPVAALAEFHRVVRPGGLIYLVVPDRRRTWEHRRPPTPVDHLLDDFLRHTTACDPTHIDEFVFAADWSLFSPDTPAAEVPARQAELARGMHEAVAR
;
A
#
# COMPACT_ATOMS: atom_id res chain seq x y z
N MET A 1 -5.12 -7.66 18.18
CA MET A 1 -6.26 -7.97 17.29
C MET A 1 -5.82 -7.61 15.89
N LEU A 2 -6.12 -8.43 14.88
CA LEU A 2 -5.85 -8.03 13.49
C LEU A 2 -7.13 -7.46 12.87
N PHE A 3 -6.95 -6.34 12.18
CA PHE A 3 -8.01 -5.57 11.58
C PHE A 3 -7.66 -5.31 10.11
N HIS A 4 -8.61 -5.58 9.22
CA HIS A 4 -8.38 -5.46 7.78
C HIS A 4 -8.65 -4.02 7.31
N LEU A 5 -7.65 -3.15 7.45
CA LEU A 5 -7.72 -1.70 7.18
C LEU A 5 -8.42 -1.32 5.85
N PRO A 6 -8.22 -2.01 4.71
CA PRO A 6 -8.95 -1.69 3.48
C PRO A 6 -10.48 -1.88 3.55
N LEU A 7 -10.96 -2.80 4.40
CA LEU A 7 -12.41 -2.98 4.62
C LEU A 7 -12.99 -1.89 5.52
N TRP A 8 -12.14 -1.09 6.15
CA TRP A 8 -12.53 -0.07 7.13
C TRP A 8 -12.74 1.30 6.53
N TRP A 9 -12.11 1.59 5.38
CA TRP A 9 -12.21 2.88 4.72
C TRP A 9 -13.66 3.35 4.49
N PRO A 10 -14.59 2.48 4.03
CA PRO A 10 -16.00 2.87 3.86
C PRO A 10 -16.76 3.02 5.18
N LEU A 11 -16.23 2.48 6.28
CA LEU A 11 -16.84 2.52 7.62
C LEU A 11 -16.24 3.62 8.48
N HIS A 12 -15.26 4.37 7.99
CA HIS A 12 -14.49 5.33 8.77
C HIS A 12 -15.37 6.42 9.40
N GLU A 13 -16.26 7.03 8.62
CA GLU A 13 -17.17 8.06 9.14
C GLU A 13 -18.19 7.46 10.11
N HIS A 14 -18.75 6.28 9.82
CA HIS A 14 -19.63 5.58 10.76
C HIS A 14 -18.93 5.18 12.06
N PHE A 15 -17.65 4.80 11.99
CA PHE A 15 -16.85 4.47 13.17
C PHE A 15 -16.49 5.72 13.97
N LYS A 16 -16.18 6.84 13.31
CA LYS A 16 -16.01 8.13 13.98
C LYS A 16 -17.29 8.56 14.69
N ASP A 17 -18.44 8.49 14.02
CA ASP A 17 -19.74 8.82 14.61
C ASP A 17 -20.05 7.91 15.80
N PHE A 18 -19.81 6.61 15.66
CA PHE A 18 -19.92 5.65 16.76
C PHE A 18 -18.97 5.97 17.91
N LEU A 19 -17.72 6.30 17.63
CA LEU A 19 -16.71 6.62 18.63
C LEU A 19 -17.05 7.91 19.35
N LEU A 20 -17.53 8.94 18.65
CA LEU A 20 -18.02 10.19 19.26
C LEU A 20 -19.23 9.95 20.14
N ALA A 21 -20.12 9.03 19.74
CA ALA A 21 -21.30 8.67 20.51
C ALA A 21 -20.97 7.84 21.77
N ASP A 22 -20.07 6.86 21.64
CA ASP A 22 -19.72 5.93 22.73
C ASP A 22 -18.46 6.37 23.51
N LEU A 23 -17.90 7.55 23.19
CA LEU A 23 -16.67 8.07 23.80
C LEU A 23 -16.69 8.05 25.34
N PRO A 24 -17.81 8.43 26.01
CA PRO A 24 -17.89 8.39 27.47
C PRO A 24 -17.74 6.98 28.06
N ASN A 25 -18.21 5.93 27.36
CA ASN A 25 -18.04 4.54 27.79
C ASN A 25 -16.67 4.00 27.41
N ALA A 26 -16.18 4.33 26.22
CA ALA A 26 -14.85 3.95 25.75
C ALA A 26 -13.77 4.36 26.75
N ILE A 27 -13.83 5.59 27.24
CA ILE A 27 -12.89 6.13 28.25
C ILE A 27 -12.94 5.33 29.56
N ARG A 28 -14.09 4.78 29.96
CA ARG A 28 -14.26 4.06 31.24
C ARG A 28 -13.74 2.62 31.21
N HIS A 29 -13.84 1.93 30.08
CA HIS A 29 -13.70 0.46 30.06
C HIS A 29 -12.42 -0.05 29.41
N GLU A 30 -11.99 0.46 28.25
CA GLU A 30 -10.80 -0.04 27.55
C GLU A 30 -10.37 0.84 26.35
N TRP A 31 -10.72 2.14 26.37
CA TRP A 31 -10.40 3.15 25.36
C TRP A 31 -10.86 2.73 23.94
N ASP A 32 -9.99 2.97 22.96
CA ASP A 32 -10.17 2.64 21.55
C ASP A 32 -10.43 1.15 21.34
N GLN A 33 -9.73 0.29 22.08
CA GLN A 33 -9.92 -1.16 22.02
C GLN A 33 -11.36 -1.57 22.35
N PHE A 34 -12.00 -0.96 23.35
CA PHE A 34 -13.40 -1.25 23.66
C PHE A 34 -14.32 -0.86 22.51
N SER A 35 -14.17 0.36 21.98
CA SER A 35 -14.95 0.84 20.85
C SER A 35 -14.79 -0.04 19.61
N PHE A 36 -13.58 -0.51 19.34
CA PHE A 36 -13.33 -1.49 18.28
C PHE A 36 -14.06 -2.81 18.53
N GLN A 37 -14.01 -3.35 19.75
CA GLN A 37 -14.69 -4.60 20.07
C GLN A 37 -16.22 -4.49 19.95
N GLN A 38 -16.80 -3.36 20.36
CA GLN A 38 -18.23 -3.09 20.29
C GLN A 38 -18.69 -2.86 18.86
N PHE A 39 -18.05 -1.93 18.15
CA PHE A 39 -18.41 -1.59 16.77
C PHE A 39 -18.33 -2.79 15.84
N PHE A 40 -17.28 -3.61 15.99
CA PHE A 40 -17.09 -4.81 15.19
C PHE A 40 -17.74 -6.06 15.77
N ALA A 41 -18.45 -5.96 16.90
CA ALA A 41 -19.17 -7.07 17.55
C ALA A 41 -18.33 -8.36 17.64
N ARG A 42 -17.05 -8.23 17.99
CA ARG A 42 -16.07 -9.34 18.03
C ARG A 42 -15.73 -10.02 16.70
N ASN A 43 -16.06 -9.41 15.56
CA ASN A 43 -15.61 -9.84 14.25
C ASN A 43 -14.17 -9.39 13.97
N PHE A 44 -13.23 -9.95 14.73
CA PHE A 44 -11.80 -9.75 14.57
C PHE A 44 -11.05 -11.05 14.85
N HIS A 45 -9.85 -11.17 14.29
CA HIS A 45 -9.00 -12.32 14.58
C HIS A 45 -8.14 -12.02 15.81
N ARG A 46 -8.17 -12.94 16.79
CA ARG A 46 -7.19 -12.94 17.87
C ARG A 46 -5.86 -13.35 17.27
N LEU A 47 -4.86 -12.48 17.45
CA LEU A 47 -3.51 -12.77 17.03
C LEU A 47 -2.87 -13.69 18.07
N ASP A 48 -2.12 -14.69 17.61
CA ASP A 48 -1.27 -15.46 18.51
C ASP A 48 -0.26 -14.50 19.19
N PRO A 49 -0.03 -14.61 20.51
CA PRO A 49 0.91 -13.78 21.26
C PRO A 49 2.31 -13.65 20.64
N VAL A 50 2.80 -14.65 19.90
CA VAL A 50 4.13 -14.55 19.25
C VAL A 50 4.18 -13.47 18.17
N TRP A 51 3.05 -13.13 17.55
CA TRP A 51 2.92 -12.05 16.57
C TRP A 51 2.56 -10.70 17.21
N ASN A 52 2.42 -10.66 18.54
CA ASN A 52 1.97 -9.50 19.30
C ASN A 52 2.68 -9.43 20.65
N TRP A 53 3.98 -9.75 20.66
CA TRP A 53 4.71 -9.91 21.91
C TRP A 53 4.99 -8.55 22.53
N LYS A 54 4.67 -8.39 23.82
CA LYS A 54 4.89 -7.14 24.52
C LYS A 54 6.25 -7.19 25.21
N PRO A 55 7.15 -6.21 25.00
CA PRO A 55 8.51 -6.26 25.55
C PRO A 55 8.56 -6.44 27.07
N TYR A 56 7.55 -5.95 27.80
CA TYR A 56 7.42 -6.09 29.25
C TYR A 56 6.84 -7.45 29.71
N TRP A 57 6.59 -8.39 28.81
CA TRP A 57 6.30 -9.80 29.13
C TRP A 57 7.57 -10.64 29.29
N GLY A 58 8.75 -10.03 29.12
CA GLY A 58 10.05 -10.70 29.14
C GLY A 58 10.57 -10.98 27.73
N GLU A 59 11.78 -11.51 27.65
CA GLU A 59 12.39 -11.90 26.38
C GLU A 59 11.70 -13.15 25.82
N ASN A 60 11.37 -13.13 24.53
CA ASN A 60 10.83 -14.28 23.82
C ASN A 60 11.54 -14.42 22.46
N PRO A 61 12.39 -15.45 22.27
CA PRO A 61 13.11 -15.65 21.01
C PRO A 61 12.20 -16.05 19.84
N GLU A 62 10.96 -16.46 20.11
CA GLU A 62 9.97 -16.80 19.09
C GLU A 62 9.08 -15.60 18.69
N ALA A 63 9.24 -14.45 19.37
CA ALA A 63 8.50 -13.24 19.02
C ALA A 63 8.83 -12.79 17.59
N ARG A 64 7.81 -12.78 16.74
CA ARG A 64 7.91 -12.37 15.33
C ARG A 64 7.74 -10.86 15.15
N VAL A 65 6.98 -10.23 16.04
CA VAL A 65 6.74 -8.79 16.06
C VAL A 65 6.74 -8.33 17.52
N LEU A 66 7.61 -7.38 17.82
CA LEU A 66 7.61 -6.67 19.10
C LEU A 66 6.61 -5.53 19.02
N HIS A 67 5.49 -5.66 19.74
CA HIS A 67 4.45 -4.63 19.79
C HIS A 67 4.67 -3.72 20.98
N PHE A 68 4.99 -2.46 20.68
CA PHE A 68 5.16 -1.41 21.65
C PHE A 68 3.87 -0.61 21.89
N HIS A 69 3.37 -0.54 23.13
CA HIS A 69 2.29 0.38 23.49
C HIS A 69 2.87 1.73 23.92
N GLY A 70 2.64 2.77 23.11
CA GLY A 70 3.00 4.15 23.46
C GLY A 70 2.17 4.72 24.62
N PRO A 71 2.56 5.89 25.15
CA PRO A 71 1.86 6.56 26.25
C PRO A 71 0.42 6.92 25.86
N LYS A 72 -0.50 6.74 26.80
CA LYS A 72 -1.91 7.09 26.66
C LYS A 72 -2.16 8.52 27.16
N PRO A 73 -3.15 9.26 26.61
CA PRO A 73 -3.39 10.66 26.99
C PRO A 73 -3.55 10.91 28.50
N PHE A 74 -4.14 9.98 29.25
CA PHE A 74 -4.26 10.10 30.71
C PHE A 74 -2.93 10.04 31.46
N LEU A 75 -1.87 9.49 30.85
CA LEU A 75 -0.53 9.46 31.42
C LEU A 75 0.18 10.81 31.27
N ARG A 76 -0.38 11.78 30.54
CA ARG A 76 0.22 13.11 30.31
C ARG A 76 0.68 13.77 31.60
N ASP A 77 -0.15 13.80 32.62
CA ASP A 77 0.16 14.51 33.87
C ASP A 77 1.21 13.75 34.69
N ALA A 78 1.18 12.41 34.69
CA ALA A 78 2.20 11.58 35.31
C ALA A 78 3.56 11.68 34.59
N ILE A 79 3.55 11.78 33.26
CA ILE A 79 4.75 11.99 32.44
C ILE A 79 5.34 13.38 32.72
N ARG A 80 4.50 14.43 32.75
CA ARG A 80 4.91 15.81 33.08
C ARG A 80 5.44 15.93 34.51
N ALA A 81 4.83 15.22 35.45
CA ALA A 81 5.26 15.19 36.85
C ALA A 81 6.49 14.29 37.10
N GLY A 82 6.98 13.58 36.07
CA GLY A 82 8.10 12.63 36.20
C GLY A 82 7.79 11.39 37.04
N THR A 83 6.50 11.09 37.26
CA THR A 83 6.05 9.95 38.07
C THR A 83 5.67 8.73 37.23
N ALA A 84 5.61 8.86 35.90
CA ALA A 84 5.42 7.75 34.97
C ALA A 84 6.70 6.94 34.76
N HIS A 85 6.57 5.69 34.29
CA HIS A 85 7.70 4.84 33.95
C HIS A 85 8.64 5.52 32.92
N PRO A 86 9.98 5.48 33.07
CA PRO A 86 10.91 6.26 32.24
C PRO A 86 10.75 6.08 30.72
N LEU A 87 10.47 4.85 30.30
CA LEU A 87 10.19 4.48 28.92
C LEU A 87 8.99 5.25 28.32
N GLN A 88 7.98 5.58 29.12
CA GLN A 88 6.80 6.35 28.68
C GLN A 88 7.16 7.81 28.38
N ALA A 89 8.06 8.40 29.17
CA ALA A 89 8.55 9.76 28.95
C ALA A 89 9.39 9.87 27.67
N GLN A 90 10.20 8.85 27.36
CA GLN A 90 11.00 8.81 26.13
C GLN A 90 10.16 8.79 24.84
N LEU A 91 8.92 8.30 24.92
CA LEU A 91 8.00 8.18 23.79
C LEU A 91 7.02 9.35 23.70
N ALA A 92 6.95 10.16 24.75
CA ALA A 92 6.12 11.35 24.80
C ALA A 92 6.78 12.50 24.01
N THR A 93 6.71 12.42 22.69
CA THR A 93 7.23 13.46 21.76
C THR A 93 6.22 14.59 21.57
N GLY A 94 6.56 15.60 20.76
CA GLY A 94 5.63 16.70 20.41
C GLY A 94 4.30 16.21 19.80
N LEU A 95 4.31 15.08 19.08
CA LEU A 95 3.10 14.46 18.53
C LEU A 95 2.17 13.93 19.63
N PHE A 96 2.74 13.42 20.73
CA PHE A 96 1.96 12.97 21.87
C PHE A 96 1.23 14.14 22.55
N ALA A 97 1.89 15.29 22.70
CA ALA A 97 1.26 16.49 23.25
C ALA A 97 0.07 16.96 22.40
N HIS A 98 0.25 17.04 21.08
CA HIS A 98 -0.81 17.39 20.15
C HIS A 98 -1.99 16.40 20.20
N ALA A 99 -1.71 15.10 20.24
CA ALA A 99 -2.74 14.07 20.37
C ALA A 99 -3.53 14.20 21.69
N CYS A 100 -2.88 14.61 22.78
CA CYS A 100 -3.57 14.85 24.05
C CYS A 100 -4.49 16.08 23.99
N GLU A 101 -4.10 17.15 23.29
CA GLU A 101 -4.94 18.34 23.09
C GLU A 101 -6.18 18.02 22.24
N GLU A 102 -6.00 17.28 21.16
CA GLU A 102 -7.11 16.85 20.31
C GLU A 102 -8.04 15.88 21.06
N PHE A 103 -7.48 15.00 21.89
CA PHE A 103 -8.26 14.14 22.77
C PHE A 103 -9.14 14.97 23.72
N ASP A 104 -8.58 15.95 24.41
CA ASP A 104 -9.34 16.83 25.32
C ASP A 104 -10.46 17.56 24.57
N ARG A 105 -10.20 18.02 23.34
CA ARG A 105 -11.20 18.64 22.47
C ARG A 105 -12.37 17.69 22.18
N LEU A 106 -12.08 16.44 21.82
CA LEU A 106 -13.09 15.42 21.51
C LEU A 106 -13.90 15.02 22.75
N VAL A 107 -13.26 14.90 23.92
CA VAL A 107 -13.97 14.65 25.19
C VAL A 107 -14.90 15.81 25.53
N ALA A 108 -14.45 17.05 25.35
CA ALA A 108 -15.27 18.24 25.56
C ALA A 108 -16.46 18.30 24.58
N LEU A 109 -16.27 17.89 23.33
CA LEU A 109 -17.33 17.79 22.34
C LEU A 109 -18.37 16.73 22.73
N ALA A 110 -17.94 15.51 23.08
CA ALA A 110 -18.84 14.42 23.47
C ALA A 110 -19.69 14.80 24.69
N ARG A 111 -19.12 15.50 25.67
CA ARG A 111 -19.87 15.99 26.84
C ARG A 111 -20.97 17.00 26.49
N ARG A 112 -20.85 17.73 25.37
CA ARG A 112 -21.87 18.69 24.91
C ARG A 112 -23.03 18.02 24.19
N VAL A 113 -22.81 16.84 23.60
CA VAL A 113 -23.82 16.08 22.85
C VAL A 113 -24.78 15.33 23.79
N GLY A 114 -24.46 15.23 25.09
CA GLY A 114 -25.19 14.40 26.06
C GLY A 114 -24.94 12.91 25.82
N ASP A 115 -25.40 12.03 26.71
CA ASP A 115 -25.32 10.58 26.46
C ASP A 115 -26.22 10.24 25.26
N PRO A 116 -25.67 9.79 24.13
CA PRO A 116 -26.49 9.32 23.04
C PRO A 116 -27.14 7.99 23.43
N PRO A 117 -28.31 7.66 22.87
CA PRO A 117 -28.91 6.36 23.09
C PRO A 117 -27.94 5.27 22.62
N ILE A 118 -27.58 4.36 23.53
CA ILE A 118 -26.76 3.18 23.22
C ILE A 118 -27.44 2.45 22.05
N PRO A 119 -26.77 2.27 20.90
CA PRO A 119 -27.33 1.51 19.79
C PRO A 119 -27.67 0.11 20.29
N ARG A 120 -28.93 -0.33 20.12
CA ARG A 120 -29.34 -1.67 20.54
C ARG A 120 -28.41 -2.69 19.85
N PRO A 121 -27.83 -3.66 20.58
CA PRO A 121 -27.05 -4.71 19.96
C PRO A 121 -27.89 -5.39 18.89
N ARG A 122 -27.32 -5.60 17.69
CA ARG A 122 -27.98 -6.39 16.64
C ARG A 122 -28.38 -7.75 17.24
N PRO A 123 -29.55 -8.30 16.88
CA PRO A 123 -30.03 -9.54 17.47
C PRO A 123 -28.98 -10.63 17.32
N THR A 124 -28.55 -11.17 18.46
CA THR A 124 -27.70 -12.35 18.53
C THR A 124 -28.40 -13.50 17.82
N VAL A 125 -27.68 -14.18 16.93
CA VAL A 125 -28.10 -15.51 16.46
C VAL A 125 -28.40 -16.36 17.70
N PRO A 126 -29.59 -16.98 17.81
CA PRO A 126 -30.03 -17.57 19.07
C PRO A 126 -29.07 -18.68 19.54
N ALA A 127 -28.73 -18.63 20.83
CA ALA A 127 -27.97 -19.65 21.53
C ALA A 127 -28.80 -20.94 21.59
N GLY A 128 -28.54 -21.83 20.64
CA GLY A 128 -29.24 -23.12 20.52
C GLY A 128 -28.82 -23.96 19.32
N ALA A 129 -27.90 -23.49 18.47
CA ALA A 129 -27.28 -24.35 17.47
C ALA A 129 -26.37 -25.36 18.19
N PRO A 130 -26.53 -26.68 17.95
CA PRO A 130 -25.68 -27.69 18.58
C PRO A 130 -24.21 -27.44 18.22
N PRO A 131 -23.26 -27.73 19.14
CA PRO A 131 -21.84 -27.60 18.84
C PRO A 131 -21.51 -28.46 17.61
N PRO A 132 -20.69 -27.97 16.67
CA PRO A 132 -20.28 -28.79 15.54
C PRO A 132 -19.58 -30.04 16.07
N ALA A 133 -20.08 -31.21 15.64
CA ALA A 133 -19.51 -32.49 16.00
C ALA A 133 -18.00 -32.49 15.73
N ALA A 134 -17.25 -33.07 16.66
CA ALA A 134 -15.81 -33.25 16.53
C ALA A 134 -15.49 -33.78 15.13
N ALA A 135 -14.65 -33.05 14.40
CA ALA A 135 -14.28 -33.37 13.04
C ALA A 135 -13.67 -34.77 13.01
N VAL A 136 -14.46 -35.74 12.57
CA VAL A 136 -13.95 -37.01 12.07
C VAL A 136 -13.03 -36.66 10.91
N SER A 137 -11.75 -37.04 11.04
CA SER A 137 -10.73 -36.94 10.02
C SER A 137 -11.22 -37.60 8.73
N THR A 138 -11.81 -36.82 7.84
CA THR A 138 -12.03 -37.24 6.46
C THR A 138 -10.71 -37.09 5.70
N PRO A 139 -10.28 -38.10 4.92
CA PRO A 139 -9.13 -37.95 4.05
C PRO A 139 -9.39 -36.79 3.06
N PRO A 140 -8.33 -36.06 2.66
CA PRO A 140 -8.49 -34.88 1.82
C PRO A 140 -9.29 -35.25 0.56
N PRO A 141 -10.31 -34.47 0.19
CA PRO A 141 -11.07 -34.73 -1.01
C PRO A 141 -10.12 -34.68 -2.22
N THR A 142 -10.20 -35.70 -3.07
CA THR A 142 -9.56 -35.71 -4.39
C THR A 142 -9.85 -34.39 -5.10
N PRO A 143 -8.89 -33.74 -5.78
CA PRO A 143 -9.07 -32.38 -6.28
C PRO A 143 -10.26 -32.36 -7.24
N GLY A 144 -11.37 -31.77 -6.77
CA GLY A 144 -12.48 -31.44 -7.64
C GLY A 144 -12.06 -30.33 -8.62
N PRO A 145 -12.73 -30.21 -9.78
CA PRO A 145 -12.40 -29.18 -10.75
C PRO A 145 -12.43 -27.79 -10.10
N ASP A 146 -11.36 -27.03 -10.33
CA ASP A 146 -11.09 -25.71 -9.76
C ASP A 146 -12.33 -24.79 -9.82
N ARG A 147 -12.98 -24.61 -8.67
CA ARG A 147 -14.18 -23.77 -8.53
C ARG A 147 -13.91 -22.27 -8.81
N PHE A 148 -12.64 -21.87 -8.97
CA PHE A 148 -12.23 -20.52 -9.38
C PHE A 148 -11.90 -20.40 -10.88
N ALA A 149 -11.91 -21.49 -11.64
CA ALA A 149 -11.67 -21.47 -13.09
C ALA A 149 -12.84 -20.79 -13.85
N ALA A 150 -14.08 -20.98 -13.39
CA ALA A 150 -15.28 -20.55 -14.09
C ALA A 150 -15.56 -19.03 -14.08
N ARG A 151 -14.80 -18.23 -13.32
CA ARG A 151 -15.01 -16.76 -13.20
C ARG A 151 -14.00 -15.89 -13.96
N ARG A 152 -13.12 -16.50 -14.76
CA ARG A 152 -12.12 -15.79 -15.58
C ARG A 152 -12.58 -15.57 -17.02
N ALA A 153 -13.71 -14.89 -17.21
CA ALA A 153 -13.70 -13.96 -18.34
C ALA A 153 -12.64 -12.91 -17.97
N ARG A 154 -11.45 -12.99 -18.58
CA ARG A 154 -10.37 -12.04 -18.27
C ARG A 154 -10.88 -10.65 -18.67
N LEU A 155 -11.29 -9.85 -17.68
CA LEU A 155 -11.61 -8.44 -17.91
C LEU A 155 -10.45 -7.82 -18.68
N THR A 156 -10.76 -7.25 -19.84
CA THR A 156 -9.80 -6.52 -20.65
C THR A 156 -9.31 -5.30 -19.87
N HIS A 157 -8.24 -4.67 -20.35
CA HIS A 157 -7.75 -3.43 -19.77
C HIS A 157 -8.84 -2.34 -19.76
N GLN A 158 -9.60 -2.25 -20.86
CA GLN A 158 -10.74 -1.35 -21.01
C GLN A 158 -11.86 -1.66 -20.00
N ASP A 159 -12.18 -2.94 -19.77
CA ASP A 159 -13.20 -3.32 -18.78
C ASP A 159 -12.81 -2.91 -17.36
N LYS A 160 -11.51 -2.99 -17.02
CA LYS A 160 -11.01 -2.56 -15.71
C LYS A 160 -11.11 -1.05 -15.57
N ILE A 161 -10.70 -0.30 -16.58
CA ILE A 161 -10.79 1.17 -16.57
C ILE A 161 -12.24 1.62 -16.46
N ALA A 162 -13.11 1.13 -17.33
CA ALA A 162 -14.53 1.50 -17.33
C ALA A 162 -15.22 1.16 -15.99
N ARG A 163 -14.74 0.12 -15.29
CA ARG A 163 -15.26 -0.28 -13.98
C ARG A 163 -14.80 0.62 -12.84
N TRP A 164 -13.54 1.05 -12.83
CA TRP A 164 -12.92 1.69 -11.66
C TRP A 164 -12.69 3.19 -11.81
N ILE A 165 -12.67 3.71 -13.04
CA ILE A 165 -12.45 5.13 -13.33
C ILE A 165 -13.77 5.70 -13.84
N PRO A 166 -14.47 6.53 -13.03
CA PRO A 166 -15.70 7.18 -13.46
C PRO A 166 -15.46 8.04 -14.72
N PRO A 167 -16.43 8.14 -15.65
CA PRO A 167 -16.28 8.96 -16.86
C PRO A 167 -15.93 10.43 -16.57
N ALA A 168 -16.42 10.94 -15.43
CA ALA A 168 -16.18 12.29 -14.96
C ALA A 168 -15.00 12.40 -13.97
N ALA A 169 -14.07 11.44 -13.90
CA ALA A 169 -12.88 11.49 -13.02
C ALA A 169 -11.67 12.15 -13.71
N ILE A 170 -11.01 13.11 -13.06
CA ILE A 170 -9.85 13.84 -13.59
C ILE A 170 -8.60 13.08 -13.16
N GLY A 171 -7.73 12.74 -14.09
CA GLY A 171 -6.50 12.04 -13.74
C GLY A 171 -5.37 12.30 -14.71
N ALA A 172 -4.23 11.71 -14.39
CA ALA A 172 -3.02 11.78 -15.19
C ALA A 172 -2.56 10.37 -15.60
N GLU A 173 -1.98 10.26 -16.78
CA GLU A 173 -1.25 9.08 -17.23
C GLU A 173 0.22 9.42 -17.33
N VAL A 174 1.03 8.76 -16.49
CA VAL A 174 2.48 8.90 -16.46
C VAL A 174 3.07 7.87 -17.41
N GLY A 175 4.04 8.28 -18.22
CA GLY A 175 4.70 7.47 -19.24
C GLY A 175 3.80 7.10 -20.41
N ALA A 176 2.94 8.04 -20.85
CA ALA A 176 1.96 7.79 -21.90
C ALA A 176 2.60 7.39 -23.26
N GLY A 177 3.84 7.81 -23.50
CA GLY A 177 4.56 7.51 -24.72
C GLY A 177 3.79 7.92 -25.99
N ALA A 178 3.89 7.08 -27.03
CA ALA A 178 3.13 7.25 -28.27
C ALA A 178 1.76 6.54 -28.24
N SER A 179 1.56 5.61 -27.29
CA SER A 179 0.41 4.70 -27.23
C SER A 179 -0.20 4.68 -25.81
N PRO A 180 -0.96 5.72 -25.44
CA PRO A 180 -1.57 5.81 -24.13
C PRO A 180 -2.61 4.71 -23.89
N VAL A 181 -2.92 4.49 -22.63
CA VAL A 181 -3.88 3.52 -22.14
C VAL A 181 -5.28 3.76 -22.74
N PRO A 182 -5.87 2.76 -23.44
CA PRO A 182 -7.16 2.93 -24.08
C PRO A 182 -8.33 2.70 -23.10
N GLY A 183 -9.50 3.25 -23.43
CA GLY A 183 -10.77 2.95 -22.73
C GLY A 183 -11.21 3.98 -21.70
N LEU A 184 -10.47 5.08 -21.54
CA LEU A 184 -10.92 6.22 -20.74
C LEU A 184 -12.00 6.99 -21.49
N ALA A 185 -13.09 7.33 -20.80
CA ALA A 185 -14.16 8.13 -21.38
C ALA A 185 -13.70 9.55 -21.76
N ARG A 186 -12.65 10.03 -21.09
CA ARG A 186 -11.98 11.29 -21.40
C ARG A 186 -10.47 11.14 -21.35
N PRO A 187 -9.71 11.85 -22.21
CA PRO A 187 -8.26 11.85 -22.13
C PRO A 187 -7.79 12.33 -20.73
N PRO A 188 -6.86 11.61 -20.08
CA PRO A 188 -6.16 12.11 -18.90
C PRO A 188 -5.16 13.19 -19.33
N ILE A 189 -4.53 13.82 -18.33
CA ILE A 189 -3.34 14.66 -18.56
C ILE A 189 -2.17 13.72 -18.79
N TYR A 190 -1.53 13.79 -19.96
CA TYR A 190 -0.39 12.94 -20.30
C TYR A 190 0.92 13.54 -19.81
N ILE A 191 1.74 12.73 -19.13
CA ILE A 191 3.04 13.13 -18.60
C ILE A 191 4.10 12.14 -19.05
N ASP A 192 5.26 12.65 -19.44
CA ASP A 192 6.43 11.81 -19.68
C ASP A 192 7.73 12.58 -19.40
N CYS A 193 8.80 11.91 -19.00
CA CYS A 193 10.10 12.58 -18.85
C CYS A 193 10.85 12.66 -20.18
N PHE A 194 10.46 11.87 -21.18
CA PHE A 194 11.09 11.83 -22.50
C PHE A 194 10.23 12.54 -23.55
N LYS A 195 10.89 13.40 -24.34
CA LYS A 195 10.26 14.07 -25.49
C LYS A 195 9.92 13.13 -26.65
N SER A 196 10.63 12.01 -26.73
CA SER A 196 10.46 10.99 -27.75
C SER A 196 10.98 9.65 -27.25
N PHE A 197 10.38 8.56 -27.73
CA PHE A 197 10.92 7.22 -27.55
C PHE A 197 11.42 6.72 -28.91
N GLY A 198 12.73 6.54 -29.04
CA GLY A 198 13.35 6.30 -30.36
C GLY A 198 13.10 7.47 -31.32
N ARG A 199 12.44 7.19 -32.45
CA ARG A 199 12.06 8.21 -33.45
C ARG A 199 10.63 8.70 -33.31
N GLU A 200 9.85 8.14 -32.39
CA GLU A 200 8.44 8.49 -32.22
C GLU A 200 8.28 9.61 -31.17
N PRO A 201 7.62 10.73 -31.51
CA PRO A 201 7.37 11.80 -30.57
C PRO A 201 6.39 11.36 -29.48
N ASN A 202 6.62 11.82 -28.26
CA ASN A 202 5.73 11.55 -27.13
C ASN A 202 4.45 12.39 -27.23
N ARG A 203 3.33 11.87 -26.74
CA ARG A 203 2.03 12.56 -26.65
C ARG A 203 1.83 13.34 -25.34
N ALA A 204 2.85 13.44 -24.50
CA ALA A 204 2.79 14.15 -23.23
C ALA A 204 2.34 15.61 -23.39
N ASP A 205 1.38 16.02 -22.55
CA ASP A 205 1.00 17.42 -22.37
C ASP A 205 2.06 18.16 -21.54
N PHE A 206 2.72 17.45 -20.61
CA PHE A 206 3.78 17.97 -19.75
C PHE A 206 4.99 17.05 -19.72
N PHE A 207 6.18 17.65 -19.78
CA PHE A 207 7.43 16.91 -19.61
C PHE A 207 7.92 16.98 -18.17
N GLY A 208 7.99 15.84 -17.48
CA GLY A 208 8.32 15.77 -16.06
C GLY A 208 8.59 14.34 -15.56
N HIS A 209 9.32 14.22 -14.46
CA HIS A 209 9.69 12.93 -13.88
C HIS A 209 8.54 12.35 -13.03
N ALA A 210 8.36 11.03 -13.07
CA ALA A 210 7.33 10.33 -12.31
C ALA A 210 7.41 10.53 -10.78
N CYS A 211 8.58 10.91 -10.27
CA CYS A 211 8.83 11.19 -8.85
C CYS A 211 8.54 12.65 -8.44
N ALA A 212 8.19 13.53 -9.38
CA ALA A 212 7.92 14.93 -9.13
C ALA A 212 6.92 15.46 -10.19
N LEU A 213 5.64 15.16 -9.97
CA LEU A 213 4.55 15.51 -10.87
C LEU A 213 4.11 16.97 -10.63
N PRO A 214 3.77 17.72 -11.69
CA PRO A 214 3.40 19.13 -11.62
C PRO A 214 1.95 19.34 -11.17
N PHE A 215 1.52 18.60 -10.14
CA PHE A 215 0.16 18.67 -9.59
C PHE A 215 0.17 19.01 -8.11
N LEU A 216 -0.92 19.62 -7.66
CA LEU A 216 -1.16 19.87 -6.24
C LEU A 216 -1.44 18.56 -5.50
N ASP A 217 -1.26 18.60 -4.19
CA ASP A 217 -1.65 17.48 -3.32
C ASP A 217 -3.15 17.21 -3.48
N HIS A 218 -3.50 15.93 -3.60
CA HIS A 218 -4.88 15.46 -3.62
C HIS A 218 -5.77 16.10 -4.71
N SER A 219 -5.19 16.53 -5.82
CA SER A 219 -5.93 17.20 -6.90
C SER A 219 -6.46 16.25 -7.99
N LEU A 220 -6.02 15.00 -8.02
CA LEU A 220 -6.42 14.02 -9.03
C LEU A 220 -7.35 12.94 -8.45
N ASP A 221 -8.36 12.54 -9.23
CA ASP A 221 -9.18 11.35 -8.93
C ASP A 221 -8.41 10.05 -9.17
N TYR A 222 -7.49 10.06 -10.13
CA TYR A 222 -6.65 8.90 -10.44
C TYR A 222 -5.29 9.24 -11.06
N VAL A 223 -4.37 8.29 -10.94
CA VAL A 223 -3.13 8.23 -11.72
C VAL A 223 -3.03 6.86 -12.37
N ILE A 224 -2.65 6.83 -13.65
CA ILE A 224 -2.30 5.63 -14.40
C ILE A 224 -0.79 5.63 -14.66
N ALA A 225 -0.16 4.48 -14.48
CA ALA A 225 1.19 4.23 -14.97
C ALA A 225 1.26 2.82 -15.55
N SER A 226 1.47 2.72 -16.86
CA SER A 226 1.48 1.44 -17.58
C SER A 226 2.84 1.20 -18.19
N HIS A 227 3.54 0.16 -17.71
CA HIS A 227 4.91 -0.14 -18.11
C HIS A 227 5.89 1.00 -17.86
N VAL A 228 5.79 1.59 -16.67
CA VAL A 228 6.61 2.75 -16.25
C VAL A 228 7.43 2.40 -15.02
N LEU A 229 6.78 1.85 -13.99
CA LEU A 229 7.40 1.70 -12.68
C LEU A 229 8.64 0.81 -12.71
N GLU A 230 8.68 -0.18 -13.62
CA GLU A 230 9.85 -1.03 -13.87
C GLU A 230 11.06 -0.30 -14.47
N HIS A 231 10.87 0.89 -15.03
CA HIS A 231 11.91 1.72 -15.62
C HIS A 231 12.30 2.91 -14.73
N VAL A 232 11.61 3.12 -13.61
CA VAL A 232 11.90 4.20 -12.67
C VAL A 232 12.98 3.73 -11.69
N ALA A 233 14.09 4.46 -11.62
CA ALA A 233 15.18 4.17 -10.67
C ALA A 233 14.72 4.20 -9.21
N ASN A 234 13.79 5.11 -8.87
CA ASN A 234 13.24 5.26 -7.53
C ASN A 234 11.72 4.99 -7.50
N PRO A 235 11.29 3.72 -7.57
CA PRO A 235 9.88 3.38 -7.65
C PRO A 235 9.12 3.75 -6.38
N VAL A 236 9.79 3.79 -5.22
CA VAL A 236 9.20 4.24 -3.95
C VAL A 236 8.85 5.72 -4.01
N ALA A 237 9.74 6.58 -4.52
CA ALA A 237 9.46 7.99 -4.71
C ALA A 237 8.33 8.24 -5.71
N ALA A 238 8.30 7.51 -6.83
CA ALA A 238 7.19 7.60 -7.78
C ALA A 238 5.84 7.20 -7.14
N LEU A 239 5.80 6.10 -6.38
CA LEU A 239 4.57 5.68 -5.68
C LEU A 239 4.14 6.70 -4.62
N ALA A 240 5.09 7.29 -3.88
CA ALA A 240 4.83 8.35 -2.92
C ALA A 240 4.26 9.59 -3.61
N GLU A 241 4.79 9.95 -4.79
CA GLU A 241 4.31 11.08 -5.57
C GLU A 241 2.92 10.82 -6.16
N PHE A 242 2.66 9.62 -6.67
CA PHE A 242 1.32 9.23 -7.13
C PHE A 242 0.30 9.30 -5.99
N HIS A 243 0.70 8.84 -4.80
CA HIS A 243 -0.13 8.96 -3.60
C HIS A 243 -0.36 10.43 -3.18
N ARG A 244 0.65 11.30 -3.29
CA ARG A 244 0.54 12.73 -2.97
C ARG A 244 -0.51 13.42 -3.86
N VAL A 245 -0.46 13.22 -5.17
CA VAL A 245 -1.33 13.92 -6.11
C VAL A 245 -2.74 13.36 -6.18
N VAL A 246 -2.92 12.08 -5.82
CA VAL A 246 -4.25 11.43 -5.80
C VAL A 246 -4.98 11.79 -4.51
N ARG A 247 -6.25 12.17 -4.64
CA ARG A 247 -7.09 12.48 -3.47
C ARG A 247 -7.34 11.23 -2.61
N PRO A 248 -7.67 11.39 -1.31
CA PRO A 248 -8.12 10.28 -0.50
C PRO A 248 -9.29 9.53 -1.15
N GLY A 249 -9.15 8.20 -1.27
CA GLY A 249 -10.11 7.34 -1.97
C GLY A 249 -10.08 7.40 -3.50
N GLY A 250 -9.13 8.11 -4.10
CA GLY A 250 -8.82 8.04 -5.53
C GLY A 250 -8.08 6.76 -5.92
N LEU A 251 -7.80 6.59 -7.21
CA LEU A 251 -7.25 5.36 -7.77
C LEU A 251 -5.83 5.53 -8.29
N ILE A 252 -4.92 4.63 -7.89
CA ILE A 252 -3.64 4.44 -8.57
C ILE A 252 -3.75 3.14 -9.36
N TYR A 253 -3.69 3.23 -10.69
CA TYR A 253 -3.80 2.10 -11.60
C TYR A 253 -2.44 1.81 -12.24
N LEU A 254 -1.85 0.67 -11.87
CA LEU A 254 -0.54 0.26 -12.32
C LEU A 254 -0.64 -0.96 -13.22
N VAL A 255 0.05 -0.92 -14.36
CA VAL A 255 0.35 -2.11 -15.15
C VAL A 255 1.84 -2.34 -15.06
N VAL A 256 2.21 -3.44 -14.43
CA VAL A 256 3.60 -3.89 -14.31
C VAL A 256 3.70 -5.32 -14.85
N PRO A 257 4.84 -5.68 -15.45
CA PRO A 257 5.05 -7.02 -15.98
C PRO A 257 5.08 -8.04 -14.84
N ASP A 258 4.54 -9.23 -15.11
CA ASP A 258 4.80 -10.38 -14.25
C ASP A 258 6.22 -10.88 -14.52
N ARG A 259 7.16 -10.56 -13.61
CA ARG A 259 8.58 -10.95 -13.71
C ARG A 259 8.79 -12.41 -14.10
N ARG A 260 7.93 -13.33 -13.67
CA ARG A 260 8.02 -14.76 -13.99
C ARG A 260 7.84 -15.08 -15.47
N ARG A 261 7.37 -14.10 -16.25
CA ARG A 261 7.06 -14.20 -17.68
C ARG A 261 7.88 -13.24 -18.53
N THR A 262 8.85 -12.54 -17.95
CA THR A 262 9.77 -11.68 -18.68
C THR A 262 11.14 -12.34 -18.83
N TRP A 263 11.99 -11.76 -19.68
CA TRP A 263 13.40 -12.16 -19.79
C TRP A 263 14.21 -11.89 -18.50
N GLU A 264 13.69 -11.11 -17.56
CA GLU A 264 14.35 -10.81 -16.29
C GLU A 264 14.04 -11.84 -15.18
N HIS A 265 13.34 -12.93 -15.47
CA HIS A 265 12.93 -13.91 -14.44
C HIS A 265 14.11 -14.54 -13.67
N ARG A 266 15.32 -14.58 -14.27
CA ARG A 266 16.54 -15.10 -13.64
C ARG A 266 17.20 -14.12 -12.69
N ARG A 267 16.84 -12.83 -12.77
CA ARG A 267 17.39 -11.78 -11.92
C ARG A 267 16.84 -11.91 -10.49
N PRO A 268 17.70 -11.78 -9.46
CA PRO A 268 17.22 -11.72 -8.09
C PRO A 268 16.28 -10.51 -7.90
N PRO A 269 15.26 -10.60 -7.04
CA PRO A 269 14.45 -9.44 -6.69
C PRO A 269 15.32 -8.35 -6.05
N THR A 270 15.08 -7.09 -6.41
CA THR A 270 15.71 -5.94 -5.73
C THR A 270 15.34 -5.97 -4.23
N PRO A 271 16.34 -5.97 -3.32
CA PRO A 271 16.08 -5.95 -1.89
C PRO A 271 15.33 -4.69 -1.45
N VAL A 272 14.51 -4.81 -0.41
CA VAL A 272 13.78 -3.65 0.17
C VAL A 272 14.75 -2.59 0.68
N ASP A 273 15.88 -2.98 1.28
CA ASP A 273 16.88 -2.04 1.78
C ASP A 273 17.48 -1.18 0.66
N HIS A 274 17.67 -1.75 -0.52
CA HIS A 274 18.14 -1.01 -1.70
C HIS A 274 17.09 0.02 -2.12
N LEU A 275 15.82 -0.38 -2.24
CA LEU A 275 14.73 0.52 -2.60
C LEU A 275 14.57 1.67 -1.59
N LEU A 276 14.81 1.40 -0.31
CA LEU A 276 14.77 2.41 0.75
C LEU A 276 15.98 3.34 0.68
N ASP A 277 17.17 2.82 0.41
CA ASP A 277 18.39 3.61 0.21
C ASP A 277 18.22 4.58 -0.98
N ASP A 278 17.68 4.10 -2.11
CA ASP A 278 17.35 4.95 -3.25
C ASP A 278 16.35 6.06 -2.92
N PHE A 279 15.32 5.71 -2.16
CA PHE A 279 14.32 6.66 -1.68
C PHE A 279 14.97 7.76 -0.83
N LEU A 280 15.79 7.38 0.15
CA LEU A 280 16.45 8.30 1.07
C LEU A 280 17.51 9.18 0.38
N ARG A 281 18.18 8.66 -0.65
CA ARG A 281 19.18 9.39 -1.43
C ARG A 281 18.60 10.26 -2.54
N HIS A 282 17.28 10.19 -2.76
CA HIS A 282 16.61 10.81 -3.90
C HIS A 282 17.25 10.39 -5.25
N THR A 283 17.59 9.10 -5.39
CA THR A 283 18.20 8.56 -6.62
C THR A 283 17.34 8.91 -7.84
N THR A 284 17.98 9.37 -8.91
CA THR A 284 17.35 9.74 -10.18
C THR A 284 17.68 8.72 -11.28
N ALA A 285 17.07 8.87 -12.47
CA ALA A 285 17.19 7.92 -13.59
C ALA A 285 18.63 7.70 -14.14
N CYS A 286 19.64 8.39 -13.61
CA CYS A 286 21.04 8.30 -14.04
C CYS A 286 21.89 7.35 -13.18
N ASP A 287 21.32 6.23 -12.72
CA ASP A 287 22.06 5.24 -11.92
C ASP A 287 22.52 4.04 -12.77
N PRO A 288 23.84 3.85 -12.98
CA PRO A 288 24.36 2.74 -13.76
C PRO A 288 24.46 1.41 -12.99
N THR A 289 24.20 1.39 -11.67
CA THR A 289 24.47 0.23 -10.80
C THR A 289 23.78 -1.06 -11.25
N HIS A 290 22.65 -0.95 -11.94
CA HIS A 290 21.84 -2.09 -12.37
C HIS A 290 22.06 -2.51 -13.83
N ILE A 291 22.84 -1.77 -14.62
CA ILE A 291 23.02 -2.04 -16.05
C ILE A 291 23.62 -3.42 -16.26
N ASP A 292 24.72 -3.73 -15.59
CA ASP A 292 25.41 -5.02 -15.77
C ASP A 292 24.54 -6.17 -15.28
N GLU A 293 23.87 -6.01 -14.14
CA GLU A 293 22.95 -7.01 -13.62
C GLU A 293 21.81 -7.29 -14.61
N PHE A 294 21.21 -6.24 -15.19
CA PHE A 294 20.18 -6.34 -16.22
C PHE A 294 20.69 -7.11 -17.46
N VAL A 295 21.82 -6.69 -18.02
CA VAL A 295 22.36 -7.26 -19.28
C VAL A 295 22.80 -8.71 -19.11
N PHE A 296 23.50 -9.02 -18.02
CA PHE A 296 24.09 -10.34 -17.82
C PHE A 296 23.15 -11.35 -17.19
N ALA A 297 22.10 -10.93 -16.47
CA ALA A 297 21.08 -11.84 -15.93
C ALA A 297 19.89 -12.07 -16.87
N ALA A 298 19.77 -11.31 -17.97
CA ALA A 298 18.68 -11.47 -18.93
C ALA A 298 18.67 -12.87 -19.57
N ASP A 299 17.49 -13.46 -19.70
CA ASP A 299 17.29 -14.67 -20.50
C ASP A 299 17.19 -14.32 -21.99
N TRP A 300 18.29 -14.54 -22.71
CA TRP A 300 18.40 -14.24 -24.12
C TRP A 300 17.45 -15.05 -25.01
N SER A 301 16.97 -16.22 -24.58
CA SER A 301 15.95 -16.94 -25.36
C SER A 301 14.59 -16.24 -25.35
N LEU A 302 14.36 -15.31 -24.42
CA LEU A 302 13.16 -14.47 -24.35
C LEU A 302 13.43 -13.04 -24.82
N PHE A 303 14.61 -12.50 -24.52
CA PHE A 303 14.99 -11.12 -24.87
C PHE A 303 15.32 -10.96 -26.36
N SER A 304 16.05 -11.91 -26.93
CA SER A 304 16.43 -11.91 -28.35
C SER A 304 16.52 -13.35 -28.87
N PRO A 305 15.37 -14.01 -29.11
CA PRO A 305 15.30 -15.45 -29.44
C PRO A 305 16.06 -15.82 -30.71
N ASP A 306 16.22 -14.87 -31.63
CA ASP A 306 16.89 -15.07 -32.91
C ASP A 306 18.43 -14.94 -32.82
N THR A 307 18.96 -14.50 -31.68
CA THR A 307 20.41 -14.38 -31.48
C THR A 307 21.03 -15.77 -31.26
N PRO A 308 21.99 -16.22 -32.10
CA PRO A 308 22.69 -17.48 -31.89
C PRO A 308 23.39 -17.52 -30.52
N ALA A 309 23.31 -18.65 -29.81
CA ALA A 309 23.87 -18.79 -28.46
C ALA A 309 25.37 -18.43 -28.37
N ALA A 310 26.13 -18.67 -29.45
CA ALA A 310 27.55 -18.31 -29.54
C ALA A 310 27.81 -16.80 -29.63
N GLU A 311 26.83 -16.00 -30.09
CA GLU A 311 26.93 -14.55 -30.24
C GLU A 311 26.45 -13.79 -28.99
N VAL A 312 25.66 -14.43 -28.12
CA VAL A 312 25.07 -13.82 -26.92
C VAL A 312 26.10 -13.06 -26.06
N PRO A 313 27.29 -13.61 -25.72
CA PRO A 313 28.26 -12.88 -24.91
C PRO A 313 28.75 -11.58 -25.55
N ALA A 314 28.96 -11.58 -26.87
CA ALA A 314 29.39 -10.39 -27.59
C ALA A 314 28.29 -9.33 -27.61
N ARG A 315 27.04 -9.76 -27.80
CA ARG A 315 25.85 -8.89 -27.78
C ARG A 315 25.56 -8.30 -26.41
N GLN A 316 25.73 -9.08 -25.33
CA GLN A 316 25.65 -8.57 -23.96
C GLN A 316 26.69 -7.48 -23.71
N ALA A 317 27.95 -7.72 -24.10
CA ALA A 317 29.01 -6.73 -23.91
C ALA A 317 28.75 -5.44 -24.71
N GLU A 318 28.20 -5.54 -25.93
CA GLU A 318 27.77 -4.40 -26.74
C GLU A 318 26.64 -3.61 -26.07
N LEU A 319 25.60 -4.30 -25.61
CA LEU A 319 24.45 -3.70 -24.94
C LEU A 319 24.85 -2.98 -23.64
N ALA A 320 25.66 -3.62 -22.79
CA ALA A 320 26.15 -3.02 -21.55
C ALA A 320 26.93 -1.73 -21.83
N ARG A 321 27.86 -1.74 -22.79
CA ARG A 321 28.60 -0.53 -23.18
C ARG A 321 27.67 0.58 -23.62
N GLY A 322 26.70 0.28 -24.50
CA GLY A 322 25.76 1.28 -24.99
C GLY A 322 24.90 1.89 -23.88
N MET A 323 24.46 1.08 -22.92
CA MET A 323 23.67 1.56 -21.77
C MET A 323 24.50 2.42 -20.81
N HIS A 324 25.72 2.02 -20.50
CA HIS A 324 26.64 2.81 -19.66
C HIS A 324 26.98 4.16 -20.31
N GLU A 325 27.23 4.18 -21.63
CA GLU A 325 27.47 5.42 -22.38
C GLU A 325 26.24 6.34 -22.41
N ALA A 326 25.03 5.79 -22.41
CA ALA A 326 23.79 6.57 -22.41
C ALA A 326 23.53 7.23 -21.04
N VAL A 327 23.84 6.54 -19.93
CA VAL A 327 23.69 7.09 -18.58
C VAL A 327 24.75 8.14 -18.25
N ALA A 328 25.92 8.10 -18.92
CA ALA A 328 27.00 9.06 -18.72
C ALA A 328 26.82 10.42 -19.44
N ARG A 329 25.74 10.60 -20.23
CA ARG A 329 25.48 11.81 -21.04
C ARG A 329 24.41 12.70 -20.42
#